data_AF-A0AAN7ZP35-F1
#
_entry.id   AF-A0AAN7ZP35-F1
#
_cell.length_a   1.000
_cell.length_b   1.000
_cell.length_c   1.000
_cell.angle_alpha   90.00
_cell.angle_beta   90.00
_cell.angle_gamma   90.00
#
_symmetry.space_group_name_H-M   'P 1'
#
loop_
_entity.id
_entity.type
_entity.pdbx_description
1 polymer ?
#
loop_
_entity_poly.entity_id
_entity_poly.type
_entity_poly.pdbx_seq_one_letter_code
_entity_poly.pdbx_strand_id
1 'polypeptide(L)'
;MGSYAKATMTGFICRLCSEYKKSVIHFYSAKAQELELLKKLTLLPITIDKYDNLPKTICQDCIEKLNLQYRLVDRIRKSFEIQQRHRLFHSNGRCPLECPLYGTNSYDSSDTSLQQSE
;
A
#
# COMPACT_ATOMS: atom_id res chain seq x y z
N MET A 1 11.74 19.67 -42.70
CA MET A 1 11.67 19.78 -41.22
C MET A 1 10.29 19.35 -40.77
N GLY A 2 10.19 18.40 -39.83
CA GLY A 2 8.90 17.86 -39.37
C GLY A 2 8.18 18.85 -38.45
N SER A 3 6.89 19.07 -38.70
CA SER A 3 6.05 19.94 -37.87
C SER A 3 5.67 19.25 -36.57
N TYR A 4 6.07 19.84 -35.44
CA TYR A 4 5.67 19.40 -34.10
C TYR A 4 4.14 19.44 -33.89
N ALA A 5 3.41 20.21 -34.70
CA ALA A 5 1.95 20.33 -34.60
C ALA A 5 1.20 19.03 -35.00
N LYS A 6 1.86 18.09 -35.69
CA LYS A 6 1.31 16.76 -36.03
C LYS A 6 1.93 15.61 -35.24
N ALA A 7 2.73 15.90 -34.21
CA ALA A 7 3.37 14.84 -33.42
C ALA A 7 2.32 14.10 -32.59
N THR A 8 2.07 12.83 -32.93
CA THR A 8 1.25 11.93 -32.12
C THR A 8 1.96 11.68 -30.80
N MET A 9 1.31 12.03 -29.68
CA MET A 9 1.77 11.64 -28.36
C MET A 9 1.81 10.11 -28.29
N THR A 10 2.98 9.51 -28.06
CA THR A 10 3.15 8.06 -27.88
C THR A 10 3.11 7.68 -26.39
N GLY A 11 2.54 6.51 -26.08
CA GLY A 11 2.21 6.12 -24.71
C GLY A 11 1.01 5.19 -24.63
N PHE A 12 0.64 4.86 -23.39
CA PHE A 12 -0.45 3.93 -23.08
C PHE A 12 -1.31 4.51 -21.95
N ILE A 13 -2.56 4.04 -21.88
CA ILE A 13 -3.49 4.41 -20.81
C ILE A 13 -3.20 3.54 -19.59
N CYS A 14 -3.12 4.15 -18.41
CA CYS A 14 -3.02 3.43 -17.14
C CYS A 14 -4.39 2.86 -16.72
N ARG A 15 -4.44 1.59 -16.29
CA ARG A 15 -5.66 0.92 -15.84
C ARG A 15 -6.29 1.53 -14.59
N LEU A 16 -5.49 2.17 -13.73
CA LEU A 16 -5.94 2.67 -12.43
C LEU A 16 -6.38 4.14 -12.48
N CYS A 17 -5.59 5.01 -13.10
CA CYS A 17 -5.93 6.43 -13.20
C CYS A 17 -6.57 6.83 -14.53
N SER A 18 -6.62 5.95 -15.53
CA SER A 18 -7.11 6.22 -16.89
C SER A 18 -6.41 7.38 -17.61
N GLU A 19 -5.29 7.86 -17.09
CA GLU A 19 -4.47 8.89 -17.72
C GLU A 19 -3.53 8.30 -18.76
N TYR A 20 -3.21 9.10 -19.78
CA TYR A 20 -2.18 8.78 -20.76
C TYR A 20 -0.78 8.95 -20.17
N LYS A 21 0.05 7.91 -20.27
CA LYS A 21 1.38 7.89 -19.66
C LYS A 21 2.41 7.43 -20.69
N LYS A 22 3.55 8.13 -20.71
CA LYS A 22 4.69 7.80 -21.59
C LYS A 22 5.37 6.49 -21.18
N SER A 23 5.37 6.19 -19.89
CA SER A 23 5.97 4.98 -19.32
C SER A 23 4.94 4.23 -18.48
N VAL A 24 4.78 2.94 -18.78
CA VAL A 24 3.87 2.02 -18.10
C VAL A 24 4.49 0.64 -18.03
N ILE A 25 4.02 -0.17 -17.08
CA ILE A 25 4.36 -1.59 -16.95
C ILE A 25 3.14 -2.42 -17.30
N HIS A 26 3.32 -3.45 -18.12
CA HIS A 26 2.26 -4.41 -18.44
C HIS A 26 2.09 -5.42 -17.29
N PHE A 27 0.86 -5.69 -16.83
CA PHE A 27 0.57 -6.53 -15.66
C PHE A 27 1.13 -7.96 -15.74
N TYR A 28 1.28 -8.49 -16.96
CA TYR A 28 1.79 -9.84 -17.21
C TYR A 28 3.27 -9.87 -17.65
N SER A 29 3.99 -8.76 -17.50
CA SER A 29 5.43 -8.71 -17.75
C SER A 29 6.23 -9.32 -16.60
N ALA A 30 7.47 -9.74 -16.85
CA ALA A 30 8.38 -10.20 -15.81
C ALA A 30 8.59 -9.13 -14.72
N LYS A 31 8.62 -7.84 -15.09
CA LYS A 31 8.76 -6.75 -14.12
C LYS A 31 7.55 -6.64 -13.20
N ALA A 32 6.35 -6.84 -13.72
CA ALA A 32 5.14 -6.84 -12.91
C ALA A 32 5.08 -8.04 -11.93
N GLN A 33 5.63 -9.19 -12.33
CA GLN A 33 5.77 -10.35 -11.45
C GLN A 33 6.75 -10.09 -10.31
N GLU A 34 7.93 -9.52 -10.60
CA GLU A 34 8.93 -9.12 -9.59
C GLU A 34 8.34 -8.15 -8.56
N LEU A 35 7.49 -7.23 -8.99
CA LEU A 35 6.82 -6.25 -8.13
C LEU A 35 5.55 -6.79 -7.44
N GLU A 36 5.16 -8.04 -7.72
CA GLU A 36 3.95 -8.69 -7.24
C GLU A 36 2.65 -7.86 -7.50
N LEU A 37 2.55 -7.19 -8.65
CA LEU A 37 1.48 -6.21 -8.88
C LEU A 37 0.08 -6.84 -8.82
N LEU A 38 -0.13 -7.99 -9.45
CA LEU A 38 -1.42 -8.68 -9.44
C LEU A 38 -1.88 -9.07 -8.03
N LYS A 39 -0.96 -9.54 -7.19
CA LYS A 39 -1.23 -9.86 -5.78
C LYS A 39 -1.66 -8.61 -5.01
N LYS A 40 -0.97 -7.49 -5.20
CA LYS A 40 -1.30 -6.23 -4.50
C LYS A 40 -2.63 -5.65 -4.95
N LEU A 41 -2.99 -5.81 -6.22
CA LEU A 41 -4.26 -5.34 -6.79
C LEU A 41 -5.48 -6.04 -6.19
N THR A 42 -5.33 -7.24 -5.62
CA THR A 42 -6.43 -7.93 -4.90
C THR A 42 -6.96 -7.16 -3.69
N LEU A 43 -6.21 -6.18 -3.18
CA LEU A 43 -6.66 -5.29 -2.10
C LEU A 43 -7.64 -4.21 -2.58
N LEU A 44 -7.75 -4.01 -3.89
CA LEU A 44 -8.69 -3.09 -4.50
C LEU A 44 -9.94 -3.85 -4.95
N PRO A 45 -11.13 -3.23 -4.92
CA PRO A 45 -12.37 -3.84 -5.40
C PRO A 45 -12.45 -3.82 -6.94
N ILE A 46 -11.38 -4.25 -7.61
CA ILE A 46 -11.29 -4.33 -9.07
C ILE A 46 -10.76 -5.70 -9.47
N THR A 47 -11.34 -6.26 -10.53
CA THR A 47 -10.87 -7.49 -11.14
C THR A 47 -10.11 -7.17 -12.41
N ILE A 48 -8.89 -7.70 -12.53
CA ILE A 48 -8.08 -7.58 -13.74
C ILE A 48 -8.07 -8.94 -14.41
N ASP A 49 -8.77 -9.04 -15.53
CA ASP A 49 -8.78 -10.25 -16.35
C ASP A 49 -7.80 -10.09 -17.51
N LYS A 50 -7.11 -11.17 -17.88
CA LYS A 50 -6.26 -11.23 -19.06
C LYS A 50 -7.07 -11.02 -20.35
N TYR A 51 -8.32 -11.48 -20.36
CA TYR A 51 -9.20 -11.46 -21.54
C TYR A 51 -10.16 -10.26 -21.57
N ASP A 52 -10.14 -9.37 -20.57
CA ASP A 52 -10.95 -8.15 -20.63
C ASP A 52 -10.43 -7.17 -21.72
N ASN A 53 -11.31 -6.31 -22.23
CA ASN A 53 -10.96 -5.33 -23.28
C ASN A 53 -10.36 -4.03 -22.70
N LEU A 54 -9.79 -4.09 -21.49
CA LEU A 54 -9.36 -2.90 -20.76
C LEU A 54 -7.82 -2.84 -20.69
N PRO A 55 -7.25 -1.66 -20.40
CA PRO A 55 -5.80 -1.46 -20.41
C PRO A 55 -5.07 -2.47 -19.50
N LYS A 56 -4.06 -3.15 -20.03
CA LYS A 56 -3.24 -4.12 -19.30
C LYS A 56 -1.99 -3.50 -18.68
N THR A 57 -1.99 -2.18 -18.55
CA THR A 57 -0.84 -1.35 -18.25
C THR A 57 -1.09 -0.49 -17.03
N ILE A 58 -0.06 -0.26 -16.23
CA ILE A 58 -0.10 0.57 -15.01
C ILE A 58 1.10 1.53 -14.99
N CYS A 59 0.89 2.77 -14.57
CA CYS A 59 1.94 3.77 -14.47
C CYS A 59 2.65 3.74 -13.11
N GLN A 60 3.84 4.33 -13.07
CA GLN A 60 4.68 4.37 -11.86
C GLN A 60 3.97 5.01 -10.66
N ASP A 61 3.31 6.16 -10.85
CA ASP A 61 2.57 6.85 -9.78
C ASP A 61 1.51 5.95 -9.12
N CYS A 62 0.82 5.13 -9.92
CA CYS A 62 -0.18 4.21 -9.42
C CYS A 62 0.42 3.01 -8.69
N ILE A 63 1.59 2.53 -9.14
CA ILE A 63 2.34 1.46 -8.45
C ILE A 63 2.78 1.94 -7.06
N GLU A 64 3.27 3.17 -6.94
CA GLU A 64 3.71 3.74 -5.66
C GLU A 64 2.55 3.86 -4.67
N LYS A 65 1.40 4.38 -5.12
CA LYS A 65 0.18 4.45 -4.30
C LYS A 65 -0.31 3.05 -3.89
N LEU A 66 -0.29 2.09 -4.81
CA LEU A 66 -0.66 0.70 -4.54
C LEU A 66 0.26 0.07 -3.48
N ASN A 67 1.57 0.29 -3.59
CA ASN A 67 2.54 -0.18 -2.60
C ASN A 67 2.34 0.45 -1.23
N LEU A 68 2.04 1.75 -1.18
CA LEU A 68 1.75 2.46 0.07
C LEU A 68 0.52 1.85 0.76
N GLN A 69 -0.57 1.64 0.01
CA GLN A 69 -1.78 1.01 0.51
C GLN A 69 -1.51 -0.42 1.00
N TYR A 70 -0.77 -1.22 0.23
CA TYR A 70 -0.43 -2.60 0.62
C TYR A 70 0.34 -2.63 1.94
N ARG A 71 1.34 -1.75 2.10
CA ARG A 71 2.11 -1.61 3.35
C ARG A 71 1.24 -1.21 4.54
N LEU A 72 0.27 -0.32 4.32
CA LEU A 72 -0.66 0.10 5.37
C LEU A 72 -1.52 -1.09 5.83
N VAL A 73 -2.12 -1.82 4.89
CA VAL A 73 -2.96 -2.99 5.20
C VAL A 73 -2.15 -4.07 5.90
N ASP A 74 -0.91 -4.34 5.48
CA ASP A 74 -0.02 -5.30 6.13
C ASP A 74 0.28 -4.92 7.60
N ARG A 75 0.53 -3.64 7.86
CA ARG A 75 0.74 -3.13 9.24
C ARG A 75 -0.52 -3.26 10.09
N ILE A 76 -1.69 -2.94 9.54
CA ILE A 76 -2.96 -3.09 10.25
C ILE A 76 -3.21 -4.56 10.63
N ARG A 77 -2.97 -5.49 9.70
CA ARG A 77 -3.12 -6.94 9.96
C ARG A 77 -2.19 -7.41 11.08
N LYS A 78 -0.91 -7.05 11.03
CA LYS A 78 0.06 -7.36 12.08
C LYS A 78 -0.33 -6.77 13.44
N SER A 79 -0.77 -5.51 13.45
CA SER A 79 -1.23 -4.85 14.67
C SER A 79 -2.47 -5.54 15.26
N PHE A 80 -3.42 -5.93 14.41
CA PHE A 80 -4.59 -6.67 14.83
C PHE A 80 -4.23 -8.05 15.39
N GLU A 81 -3.32 -8.79 14.76
CA GLU A 81 -2.83 -10.08 15.27
C GLU A 81 -2.17 -9.93 16.65
N ILE A 82 -1.35 -8.90 16.84
CA ILE A 82 -0.73 -8.58 18.13
C ILE A 82 -1.80 -8.27 19.17
N GLN A 83 -2.80 -7.46 18.83
CA GLN A 83 -3.89 -7.09 19.74
C GLN A 83 -4.76 -8.30 20.10
N GLN A 84 -5.05 -9.18 19.14
CA GLN A 84 -5.81 -10.42 19.37
C GLN A 84 -5.05 -11.35 20.31
N ARG A 85 -3.76 -11.57 20.05
CA ARG A 85 -2.90 -12.36 20.96
C ARG A 85 -2.83 -11.76 22.36
N HIS A 86 -2.66 -10.44 22.45
CA HIS A 86 -2.70 -9.73 23.72
C HIS A 86 -4.01 -10.00 24.48
N ARG A 87 -5.18 -9.88 23.82
CA ARG A 87 -6.48 -10.17 24.45
C ARG A 87 -6.60 -11.63 24.93
N LEU A 88 -6.07 -12.60 24.19
CA LEU A 88 -6.10 -14.01 24.58
C LEU A 88 -5.28 -14.29 25.85
N PHE A 89 -4.11 -13.66 25.97
CA PHE A 89 -3.23 -13.84 27.13
C PHE A 89 -3.68 -13.09 28.39
N HIS A 90 -4.46 -12.02 28.25
CA HIS A 90 -4.99 -11.24 29.37
C HIS A 90 -6.33 -11.79 29.88
N SER A 91 -6.29 -12.90 30.62
CA SER A 91 -7.51 -13.53 31.15
C SER A 91 -8.01 -12.88 32.46
N ASN A 92 -7.14 -12.23 33.25
CA ASN A 92 -7.42 -11.74 34.61
C ASN A 92 -6.81 -10.35 34.93
N GLY A 93 -6.56 -9.50 33.92
CA GLY A 93 -5.94 -8.19 34.12
C GLY A 93 -4.43 -8.21 34.43
N ARG A 94 -3.80 -9.38 34.43
CA ARG A 94 -2.34 -9.56 34.55
C ARG A 94 -1.73 -9.76 33.16
N CYS A 95 -0.61 -9.09 32.88
CA CYS A 95 0.14 -9.24 31.64
C CYS A 95 1.18 -10.37 31.78
N PRO A 96 1.10 -11.49 31.02
CA PRO A 96 2.08 -12.55 31.06
C PRO A 96 3.28 -12.27 30.12
N LEU A 97 4.43 -12.91 30.36
CA LEU A 97 5.69 -12.70 29.60
C LEU A 97 5.55 -13.05 28.11
N GLU A 98 4.63 -13.95 27.78
CA GLU A 98 4.33 -14.39 26.42
C GLU A 98 3.49 -13.37 25.63
N CYS A 99 3.04 -12.30 26.29
CA CYS A 99 2.30 -11.22 25.66
C CYS A 99 3.22 -10.45 24.69
N PRO A 100 2.82 -10.27 23.41
CA PRO A 100 3.61 -9.49 22.45
C PRO A 100 3.70 -7.99 22.77
N LEU A 101 2.91 -7.52 23.75
CA LEU A 101 2.92 -6.15 24.29
C LEU A 101 3.40 -6.14 25.76
N TYR A 102 4.10 -7.18 26.22
CA TYR A 102 4.62 -7.22 27.58
C TYR A 102 5.59 -6.05 27.82
N GLY A 103 5.34 -5.27 28.88
CA GLY A 103 6.19 -4.14 29.24
C GLY A 103 6.04 -2.88 28.37
N THR A 104 5.13 -2.85 27.38
CA THR A 104 4.78 -1.59 26.72
C THR A 104 3.87 -0.78 27.64
N ASN A 105 4.46 0.11 28.43
CA ASN A 105 3.70 1.01 29.29
C ASN A 105 2.75 1.87 28.44
N SER A 106 1.46 1.83 28.76
CA SER A 106 0.39 2.61 28.10
C SER A 106 0.38 4.10 28.51
N TYR A 107 1.54 4.69 28.80
CA TYR A 107 1.68 6.10 29.16
C TYR A 107 2.74 6.75 28.26
N ASP A 108 2.32 7.13 27.05
CA ASP A 108 2.86 8.31 26.39
C ASP A 108 1.66 9.22 26.05
N SER A 109 1.19 9.89 27.10
CA SER A 109 0.44 11.13 27.02
C SER A 109 1.24 12.18 27.77
N SER A 110 2.45 12.46 27.28
CA SER A 110 3.26 13.58 27.75
C SER A 110 4.16 14.06 26.62
N ASP A 111 3.54 14.65 25.61
CA ASP A 111 4.17 15.67 24.80
C ASP A 111 3.23 16.87 24.79
N THR A 112 3.41 17.76 25.77
CA THR A 112 3.43 19.23 25.66
C THR A 112 3.55 19.84 27.07
N SER A 113 4.71 19.66 27.72
CA SER A 113 5.21 20.70 28.63
C SER A 113 6.26 21.48 27.84
N LEU A 114 5.77 22.34 26.95
CA LEU A 114 6.54 23.45 26.43
C LEU A 114 7.06 24.25 27.62
N GLN A 115 8.37 24.44 27.63
CA GLN A 115 9.11 25.31 28.51
C GLN A 115 8.41 26.64 28.69
N GLN A 116 8.14 27.02 29.94
CA GLN A 116 8.17 28.41 30.39
C GLN A 116 8.47 28.40 31.89
N SER A 117 9.76 28.52 32.20
CA SER A 117 10.23 29.01 33.49
C SER A 117 11.55 29.75 33.24
N GLU A 118 11.43 31.08 33.38
CA GLU A 118 12.44 32.10 33.66
C GLU A 118 13.40 32.53 32.54
#